data_AF-A0A2G8TFV1-F1
#
_entry.id   AF-A0A2G8TFV1-F1
#
_cell.length_a   1.000
_cell.length_b   1.000
_cell.length_c   1.000
_cell.angle_alpha   90.00
_cell.angle_beta   90.00
_cell.angle_gamma   90.00
#
_symmetry.space_group_name_H-M   'P 1'
#
loop_
_entity.id
_entity.type
_entity.pdbx_description
1 polymer ?
#
loop_
_entity_poly.entity_id
_entity_poly.type
_entity_poly.pdbx_seq_one_letter_code
_entity_poly.pdbx_strand_id
1 'polypeptide(L)'
;MTTPRQRILLGLIGAGIGRSLTPPMHEQEGDANGLRCLYQIIDLDVLGKTADDVPALLDAAEAMGFSGLNITYPAKQKIIPLLDDVSDEARAIDAVNTVVFRDGKRIGHNTDWSGFAEAFRRSLPGVALGRVVQLGAGGAGAATAHAALAMGVEELSVFDVDQARAADLAAALCARFGAGRASAGTDLAAAMARADGLIHATPTGMAKHPGLPLPAELLRPSMWVSEIVYFPLQTALLQAADAIGCRTMNGGGMAVFQAVHAFELFTGVAPDSARMLAHFAALQAARIEEEKA
;
A
#
# COMPACT_ATOMS: atom_id res chain seq x y z
N MET A 1 12.90 40.30 2.95
CA MET A 1 13.47 39.10 3.62
C MET A 1 12.50 37.96 3.36
N THR A 2 12.88 36.97 2.55
CA THR A 2 12.07 35.77 2.32
C THR A 2 12.08 34.93 3.59
N THR A 3 10.91 34.61 4.12
CA THR A 3 10.76 33.69 5.26
C THR A 3 11.53 32.40 4.99
N PRO A 4 12.35 31.88 5.93
CA PRO A 4 13.10 30.66 5.71
C PRO A 4 12.15 29.51 5.38
N ARG A 5 12.43 28.82 4.28
CA ARG A 5 11.69 27.63 3.86
C ARG A 5 11.79 26.56 4.95
N GLN A 6 10.67 26.06 5.47
CA GLN A 6 10.68 24.93 6.41
C GLN A 6 11.36 23.74 5.73
N ARG A 7 12.32 23.12 6.41
CA ARG A 7 13.07 21.97 5.90
C ARG A 7 12.48 20.70 6.50
N ILE A 8 12.24 19.71 5.65
CA ILE A 8 11.69 18.42 6.04
C ILE A 8 12.64 17.35 5.48
N LEU A 9 13.10 16.44 6.34
CA LEU A 9 13.94 15.31 5.96
C LEU A 9 13.16 14.03 6.20
N LEU A 10 12.89 13.29 5.12
CA LEU A 10 12.14 12.05 5.13
C LEU A 10 13.03 10.90 4.66
N GLY A 11 12.57 9.67 4.84
CA GLY A 11 13.21 8.53 4.22
C GLY A 11 12.31 7.31 4.08
N LEU A 12 12.82 6.28 3.40
CA LEU A 12 12.19 4.98 3.23
C LEU A 12 13.16 3.89 3.67
N ILE A 13 12.77 3.10 4.68
CA ILE A 13 13.51 1.89 5.08
C ILE A 13 12.84 0.66 4.48
N GLY A 14 13.63 -0.20 3.82
CA GLY A 14 13.17 -1.46 3.25
C GLY A 14 14.27 -2.14 2.44
N ALA A 15 13.98 -3.31 1.86
CA ALA A 15 14.93 -4.07 1.05
C ALA A 15 14.55 -4.04 -0.43
N GLY A 16 15.52 -3.78 -1.31
CA GLY A 16 15.33 -3.80 -2.77
C GLY A 16 14.47 -2.64 -3.28
N ILE A 17 14.60 -1.48 -2.65
CA ILE A 17 13.73 -0.31 -2.80
C ILE A 17 14.34 0.81 -3.63
N GLY A 18 15.55 0.64 -4.18
CA GLY A 18 16.25 1.64 -4.97
C GLY A 18 15.47 2.23 -6.18
N ARG A 19 14.43 1.55 -6.68
CA ARG A 19 13.56 2.04 -7.76
C ARG A 19 12.21 2.59 -7.26
N SER A 20 12.09 2.95 -5.99
CA SER A 20 10.86 3.51 -5.40
C SER A 20 10.52 4.86 -6.03
N LEU A 21 9.22 5.08 -6.31
CA LEU A 21 8.71 6.37 -6.80
C LEU A 21 8.24 7.29 -5.66
N THR A 22 8.24 6.81 -4.41
CA THR A 22 7.84 7.61 -3.23
C THR A 22 8.73 8.85 -3.00
N PRO A 23 10.07 8.78 -3.13
CA PRO A 23 10.93 9.95 -2.93
C PRO A 23 10.59 11.13 -3.85
N PRO A 24 10.60 11.01 -5.19
CA PRO A 24 10.31 12.15 -6.05
C PRO A 24 8.90 12.70 -5.84
N MET A 25 7.91 11.85 -5.53
CA MET A 25 6.55 12.32 -5.21
C MET A 25 6.54 13.27 -4.00
N HIS A 26 7.25 12.94 -2.92
CA HIS A 26 7.33 13.79 -1.73
C HIS A 26 8.15 15.06 -1.97
N GLU A 27 9.26 14.95 -2.70
CA GLU A 27 10.14 16.10 -2.96
C GLU A 27 9.45 17.15 -3.82
N GLN A 28 8.82 16.75 -4.93
CA GLN A 28 8.07 17.68 -5.78
C GLN A 28 6.87 18.29 -5.04
N GLU A 29 6.16 17.50 -4.23
CA GLU A 29 5.02 17.99 -3.46
C GLU A 29 5.46 18.97 -2.35
N GLY A 30 6.59 18.72 -1.70
CA GLY A 30 7.23 19.67 -0.81
C GLY A 30 7.59 20.97 -1.54
N ASP A 31 8.14 20.84 -2.75
CA ASP A 31 8.50 21.99 -3.57
C ASP A 31 7.30 22.86 -3.94
N ALA A 32 6.15 22.25 -4.23
CA ALA A 32 4.91 22.97 -4.53
C ALA A 32 4.29 23.65 -3.30
N ASN A 33 4.52 23.12 -2.09
CA ASN A 33 3.97 23.65 -0.84
C ASN A 33 4.92 24.61 -0.10
N GLY A 34 5.97 25.11 -0.74
CA GLY A 34 6.91 25.99 -0.07
C GLY A 34 7.72 25.29 1.03
N LEU A 35 7.87 23.96 0.99
CA LEU A 35 8.75 23.17 1.87
C LEU A 35 10.04 22.74 1.14
N ARG A 36 11.19 22.76 1.81
CA ARG A 36 12.40 22.09 1.30
C ARG A 36 12.38 20.65 1.80
N CYS A 37 11.73 19.77 1.04
CA CYS A 37 11.64 18.35 1.34
C CYS A 37 12.82 17.60 0.69
N LEU A 38 13.52 16.78 1.47
CA LEU A 38 14.50 15.81 0.99
C LEU A 38 14.05 14.43 1.44
N TYR A 39 14.18 13.43 0.56
CA TYR A 39 13.72 12.08 0.84
C TYR A 39 14.82 11.05 0.55
N GLN A 40 15.33 10.40 1.61
CA GLN A 40 16.42 9.44 1.50
C GLN A 40 15.93 7.99 1.40
N ILE A 41 16.38 7.25 0.40
CA ILE A 41 16.25 5.79 0.37
C ILE A 41 17.29 5.17 1.32
N ILE A 42 16.84 4.34 2.26
CA ILE A 42 17.66 3.58 3.20
C ILE A 42 17.45 2.10 2.87
N ASP A 43 18.12 1.64 1.80
CA ASP A 43 17.95 0.28 1.28
C ASP A 43 18.83 -0.72 2.06
N LEU A 44 18.17 -1.66 2.74
CA LEU A 44 18.82 -2.68 3.56
C LEU A 44 19.74 -3.58 2.73
N ASP A 45 19.39 -3.91 1.49
CA ASP A 45 20.22 -4.76 0.63
C ASP A 45 21.53 -4.06 0.26
N VAL A 46 21.45 -2.76 -0.06
CA VAL A 46 22.62 -1.93 -0.37
C VAL A 46 23.53 -1.75 0.84
N LEU A 47 22.94 -1.64 2.04
CA LEU A 47 23.67 -1.49 3.29
C LEU A 47 24.22 -2.81 3.85
N GLY A 48 23.89 -3.96 3.24
CA GLY A 48 24.22 -5.28 3.79
C GLY A 48 23.57 -5.53 5.15
N LYS A 49 22.36 -4.97 5.35
CA LYS A 49 21.58 -5.00 6.59
C LYS A 49 20.33 -5.84 6.45
N THR A 50 19.72 -6.15 7.58
CA THR A 50 18.46 -6.89 7.65
C THR A 50 17.41 -6.10 8.43
N ALA A 51 16.21 -6.67 8.53
CA ALA A 51 15.14 -6.11 9.34
C ALA A 51 15.53 -5.97 10.84
N ASP A 52 16.51 -6.75 11.31
CA ASP A 52 16.96 -6.71 12.71
C ASP A 52 17.87 -5.50 12.99
N ASP A 53 18.38 -4.84 11.94
CA ASP A 53 19.15 -3.59 12.04
C ASP A 53 18.24 -2.35 12.13
N VAL A 54 16.93 -2.49 11.92
CA VAL A 54 15.97 -1.37 11.89
C VAL A 54 16.00 -0.52 13.17
N PRO A 55 16.12 -1.07 14.40
CA PRO A 55 16.23 -0.23 15.60
C PRO A 55 17.35 0.81 15.51
N ALA A 56 18.55 0.39 15.10
CA ALA A 56 19.70 1.29 14.98
C ALA A 56 19.51 2.34 13.86
N LEU A 57 18.82 1.99 12.78
CA LEU A 57 18.49 2.92 11.71
C LEU A 57 17.46 3.97 12.15
N LEU A 58 16.49 3.61 13.00
CA LEU A 58 15.55 4.56 13.59
C LEU A 58 16.25 5.53 14.53
N ASP A 59 17.11 5.01 15.41
CA ASP A 59 17.88 5.85 16.34
C ASP A 59 18.75 6.85 15.57
N ALA A 60 19.39 6.40 14.49
CA ALA A 60 20.19 7.28 13.62
C ALA A 60 19.33 8.33 12.91
N ALA A 61 18.18 7.95 12.35
CA ALA A 61 17.29 8.88 11.66
C ALA A 61 16.76 9.96 12.60
N GLU A 62 16.34 9.59 13.82
CA GLU A 62 15.91 10.54 14.84
C GLU A 62 17.05 11.49 15.24
N ALA A 63 18.25 10.97 15.51
CA ALA A 63 19.43 11.77 15.85
C ALA A 63 19.87 12.72 14.71
N MET A 64 19.63 12.35 13.46
CA MET A 64 19.91 13.16 12.27
C MET A 64 18.82 14.17 11.94
N GLY A 65 17.72 14.21 12.71
CA GLY A 65 16.65 15.18 12.53
C GLY A 65 15.69 14.86 11.38
N PHE A 66 15.47 13.58 11.09
CA PHE A 66 14.38 13.18 10.21
C PHE A 66 13.03 13.58 10.82
N SER A 67 12.10 14.05 9.98
CA SER A 67 10.71 14.35 10.37
C SER A 67 9.83 13.09 10.33
N GLY A 68 10.23 12.08 9.54
CA GLY A 68 9.56 10.80 9.51
C GLY A 68 10.15 9.84 8.49
N LEU A 69 9.69 8.60 8.55
CA LEU A 69 10.14 7.50 7.70
C LEU A 69 8.94 6.73 7.18
N ASN A 70 8.91 6.42 5.88
CA ASN A 70 8.13 5.29 5.43
C ASN A 70 8.90 3.99 5.69
N ILE A 71 8.15 2.93 5.94
CA ILE A 71 8.66 1.60 6.26
C ILE A 71 8.02 0.63 5.29
N THR A 72 8.82 -0.20 4.65
CA THR A 72 8.31 -1.24 3.75
C THR A 72 8.89 -2.61 4.09
N TYR A 73 8.60 -3.60 3.24
CA TYR A 73 9.11 -4.95 3.40
C TYR A 73 10.65 -4.92 3.63
N PRO A 74 11.17 -5.71 4.58
CA PRO A 74 10.50 -6.66 5.49
C PRO A 74 10.15 -6.11 6.89
N ALA A 75 10.15 -4.80 7.10
CA ALA A 75 10.20 -4.20 8.44
C ALA A 75 8.85 -3.74 9.03
N LYS A 76 7.74 -3.79 8.27
CA LYS A 76 6.46 -3.17 8.67
C LYS A 76 5.87 -3.68 10.00
N GLN A 77 6.09 -4.94 10.35
CA GLN A 77 5.67 -5.52 11.64
C GLN A 77 6.72 -5.33 12.72
N LYS A 78 7.99 -5.59 12.39
CA LYS A 78 9.11 -5.56 13.32
C LYS A 78 9.35 -4.18 13.95
N ILE A 79 8.88 -3.12 13.30
CA ILE A 79 9.02 -1.76 13.82
C ILE A 79 8.05 -1.44 14.95
N ILE A 80 6.89 -2.09 15.03
CA ILE A 80 5.82 -1.80 16.01
C ILE A 80 6.35 -1.73 17.46
N PRO A 81 7.12 -2.71 17.98
CA PRO A 81 7.62 -2.65 19.36
C PRO A 81 8.66 -1.55 19.61
N LEU A 82 9.10 -0.83 18.57
CA LEU A 82 10.10 0.24 18.64
C LEU A 82 9.45 1.64 18.67
N LEU A 83 8.13 1.71 18.67
CA LEU A 83 7.35 2.95 18.57
C LEU A 83 6.71 3.28 19.93
N ASP A 84 6.58 4.58 20.22
CA ASP A 84 5.95 5.06 21.45
C ASP A 84 4.43 4.98 21.38
N ASP A 85 3.87 5.16 20.18
CA ASP A 85 2.45 5.00 19.92
C ASP A 85 2.21 4.55 18.47
N VAL A 86 1.05 3.98 18.22
CA VAL A 86 0.62 3.44 16.94
C VAL A 86 -0.85 3.80 16.73
N SER A 87 -1.23 4.31 15.55
CA SER A 87 -2.65 4.55 15.23
C SER A 87 -3.50 3.29 15.39
N ASP A 88 -4.79 3.46 15.69
CA ASP A 88 -5.71 2.35 15.89
C ASP A 88 -5.80 1.43 14.66
N GLU A 89 -5.72 2.01 13.46
CA GLU A 89 -5.73 1.25 12.21
C GLU A 89 -4.44 0.47 12.02
N ALA A 90 -3.27 1.07 12.30
CA ALA A 90 -2.00 0.36 12.22
C ALA A 90 -1.89 -0.77 13.26
N ARG A 91 -2.46 -0.60 14.46
CA ARG A 91 -2.61 -1.67 15.46
C ARG A 91 -3.52 -2.79 14.95
N ALA A 92 -4.66 -2.44 14.35
CA ALA A 92 -5.62 -3.42 13.84
C ALA A 92 -5.09 -4.20 12.62
N ILE A 93 -4.26 -3.57 11.78
CA ILE A 93 -3.62 -4.19 10.62
C ILE A 93 -2.39 -5.01 11.04
N ASP A 94 -1.83 -4.74 12.23
CA ASP A 94 -0.54 -5.25 12.68
C ASP A 94 0.58 -4.94 11.68
N ALA A 95 0.61 -3.69 11.17
CA ALA A 95 1.68 -3.23 10.30
C ALA A 95 1.76 -1.69 10.29
N VAL A 96 2.98 -1.15 10.33
CA VAL A 96 3.29 0.27 10.19
C VAL A 96 4.08 0.50 8.90
N ASN A 97 3.60 1.41 8.04
CA ASN A 97 4.33 1.84 6.84
C ASN A 97 4.81 3.31 6.92
N THR A 98 4.47 4.02 7.99
CA THR A 98 4.70 5.46 8.15
C THR A 98 5.00 5.74 9.62
N VAL A 99 6.17 6.31 9.93
CA VAL A 99 6.60 6.67 11.29
C VAL A 99 6.86 8.16 11.32
N VAL A 100 6.14 8.89 12.17
CA VAL A 100 6.31 10.33 12.36
C VAL A 100 7.15 10.57 13.62
N PHE A 101 8.19 11.39 13.50
CA PHE A 101 8.95 11.89 14.65
C PHE A 101 8.36 13.24 15.08
N ARG A 102 7.72 13.29 16.25
CA ARG A 102 7.06 14.50 16.76
C ARG A 102 7.12 14.55 18.27
N ASP A 103 7.49 15.71 18.81
CA ASP A 103 7.56 15.98 20.25
C ASP A 103 8.37 14.93 21.05
N GLY A 104 9.46 14.45 20.45
CA GLY A 104 10.32 13.42 21.05
C GLY A 104 9.72 12.02 21.09
N LYS A 105 8.72 11.75 20.24
CA LYS A 105 8.06 10.45 20.10
C LYS A 105 8.10 9.93 18.68
N ARG A 106 8.07 8.60 18.57
CA ARG A 106 7.93 7.81 17.34
C ARG A 106 6.49 7.32 17.23
N ILE A 107 5.73 7.86 16.29
CA ILE A 107 4.30 7.54 16.13
C ILE A 107 4.08 6.76 14.83
N GLY A 108 3.56 5.54 14.94
CA GLY A 108 3.31 4.64 13.81
C GLY A 108 1.94 4.79 13.17
N HIS A 109 1.92 4.84 11.86
CA HIS A 109 0.72 4.88 11.03
C HIS A 109 0.79 3.85 9.90
N ASN A 110 -0.37 3.50 9.38
CA ASN A 110 -0.51 2.71 8.17
C ASN A 110 -1.30 3.55 7.16
N THR A 111 -0.65 4.00 6.10
CA THR A 111 -1.28 4.77 5.00
C THR A 111 -1.59 3.91 3.79
N ASP A 112 -1.20 2.62 3.80
CA ASP A 112 -1.55 1.68 2.73
C ASP A 112 -3.06 1.44 2.68
N TRP A 113 -3.69 1.22 3.85
CA TRP A 113 -5.15 0.97 3.89
C TRP A 113 -5.94 2.19 3.44
N SER A 114 -5.57 3.39 3.92
CA SER A 114 -6.27 4.62 3.59
C SER A 114 -6.01 5.03 2.15
N GLY A 115 -4.80 4.79 1.65
CA GLY A 115 -4.45 4.98 0.24
C GLY A 115 -5.22 4.05 -0.69
N PHE A 116 -5.35 2.78 -0.34
CA PHE A 116 -6.17 1.82 -1.09
C PHE A 116 -7.65 2.22 -1.07
N ALA A 117 -8.19 2.59 0.10
CA ALA A 117 -9.59 2.99 0.23
C ALA A 117 -9.92 4.22 -0.62
N GLU A 118 -9.03 5.21 -0.66
CA GLU A 118 -9.21 6.42 -1.49
C GLU A 118 -9.14 6.09 -2.98
N ALA A 119 -8.15 5.28 -3.40
CA ALA A 119 -8.05 4.80 -4.77
C ALA A 119 -9.32 4.05 -5.21
N PHE A 120 -9.84 3.18 -4.34
CA PHE A 120 -11.03 2.39 -4.59
C PHE A 120 -12.27 3.26 -4.77
N ARG A 121 -12.53 4.19 -3.85
CA ARG A 121 -13.69 5.09 -3.92
C ARG A 121 -13.71 5.90 -5.21
N ARG A 122 -12.54 6.35 -5.68
CA ARG A 122 -12.42 7.13 -6.92
C ARG A 122 -12.56 6.28 -8.18
N SER A 123 -12.02 5.06 -8.18
CA SER A 123 -11.95 4.22 -9.39
C SER A 123 -13.16 3.32 -9.56
N LEU A 124 -13.76 2.87 -8.47
CA LEU A 124 -14.86 1.90 -8.43
C LEU A 124 -16.10 2.45 -7.71
N PRO A 125 -16.59 3.68 -8.02
CA PRO A 125 -17.78 4.21 -7.35
C PRO A 125 -19.03 3.35 -7.64
N GLY A 126 -19.81 3.07 -6.61
CA GLY A 126 -21.10 2.38 -6.73
C GLY A 126 -21.04 0.91 -7.13
N VAL A 127 -19.88 0.25 -7.01
CA VAL A 127 -19.81 -1.21 -7.18
C VAL A 127 -20.48 -1.94 -6.02
N ALA A 128 -20.92 -3.18 -6.27
CA ALA A 128 -21.43 -4.05 -5.22
C ALA A 128 -20.31 -4.49 -4.26
N LEU A 129 -20.59 -4.47 -2.97
CA LEU A 129 -19.64 -4.80 -1.88
C LEU A 129 -20.15 -5.97 -1.02
N GLY A 130 -21.05 -6.81 -1.54
CA GLY A 130 -21.56 -7.95 -0.78
C GLY A 130 -20.45 -8.96 -0.50
N ARG A 131 -19.97 -9.64 -1.54
CA ARG A 131 -18.95 -10.69 -1.43
C ARG A 131 -17.69 -10.34 -2.19
N VAL A 132 -16.57 -10.27 -1.48
CA VAL A 132 -15.27 -9.97 -2.10
C VAL A 132 -14.30 -11.11 -1.84
N VAL A 133 -13.54 -11.47 -2.87
CA VAL A 133 -12.41 -12.38 -2.77
C VAL A 133 -11.13 -11.57 -2.74
N GLN A 134 -10.23 -11.86 -1.81
CA GLN A 134 -8.87 -11.33 -1.83
C GLN A 134 -7.84 -12.44 -2.03
N LEU A 135 -6.88 -12.19 -2.92
CA LEU A 135 -5.69 -13.02 -3.10
C LEU A 135 -4.49 -12.33 -2.46
N GLY A 136 -3.88 -12.96 -1.46
CA GLY A 136 -2.75 -12.45 -0.69
C GLY A 136 -3.14 -11.98 0.70
N ALA A 137 -2.43 -12.49 1.70
CA ALA A 137 -2.56 -12.16 3.12
C ALA A 137 -1.26 -11.62 3.75
N GLY A 138 -0.30 -11.19 2.92
CA GLY A 138 0.90 -10.50 3.39
C GLY A 138 0.60 -9.08 3.88
N GLY A 139 1.62 -8.30 4.28
CA GLY A 139 1.41 -6.98 4.91
C GLY A 139 0.59 -5.98 4.08
N ALA A 140 0.75 -5.95 2.76
CA ALA A 140 -0.11 -5.12 1.89
C ALA A 140 -1.53 -5.71 1.76
N GLY A 141 -1.67 -7.04 1.74
CA GLY A 141 -2.96 -7.73 1.77
C GLY A 141 -3.73 -7.50 3.08
N ALA A 142 -3.03 -7.42 4.22
CA ALA A 142 -3.66 -7.06 5.49
C ALA A 142 -4.26 -5.64 5.44
N ALA A 143 -3.52 -4.69 4.87
CA ALA A 143 -4.02 -3.32 4.67
C ALA A 143 -5.20 -3.24 3.71
N THR A 144 -5.19 -3.94 2.56
CA THR A 144 -6.32 -3.95 1.62
C THR A 144 -7.54 -4.68 2.17
N ALA A 145 -7.34 -5.76 2.92
CA ALA A 145 -8.44 -6.49 3.56
C ALA A 145 -9.11 -5.64 4.64
N HIS A 146 -8.32 -4.94 5.46
CA HIS A 146 -8.83 -3.97 6.42
C HIS A 146 -9.63 -2.87 5.71
N ALA A 147 -9.05 -2.28 4.65
CA ALA A 147 -9.71 -1.24 3.87
C ALA A 147 -11.03 -1.73 3.25
N ALA A 148 -11.08 -2.96 2.72
CA ALA A 148 -12.28 -3.56 2.15
C ALA A 148 -13.43 -3.61 3.17
N LEU A 149 -13.18 -4.17 4.36
CA LEU A 149 -14.20 -4.26 5.41
C LEU A 149 -14.59 -2.88 5.97
N ALA A 150 -13.62 -1.95 6.09
CA ALA A 150 -13.88 -0.58 6.49
C ALA A 150 -14.72 0.21 5.48
N MET A 151 -14.64 -0.13 4.18
CA MET A 151 -15.47 0.44 3.13
C MET A 151 -16.88 -0.17 3.04
N GLY A 152 -17.16 -1.19 3.85
CA GLY A 152 -18.49 -1.81 3.92
C GLY A 152 -18.62 -3.12 3.15
N VAL A 153 -17.52 -3.81 2.83
CA VAL A 153 -17.61 -5.19 2.33
C VAL A 153 -18.31 -6.07 3.36
N GLU A 154 -19.37 -6.77 2.96
CA GLU A 154 -20.17 -7.58 3.89
C GLU A 154 -19.41 -8.87 4.28
N GLU A 155 -18.92 -9.61 3.28
CA GLU A 155 -18.17 -10.86 3.43
C GLU A 155 -16.86 -10.84 2.62
N LEU A 156 -15.71 -11.01 3.29
CA LEU A 156 -14.39 -11.11 2.66
C LEU A 156 -13.81 -12.53 2.74
N SER A 157 -13.61 -13.18 1.59
CA SER A 157 -12.89 -14.46 1.50
C SER A 157 -11.42 -14.23 1.17
N VAL A 158 -10.52 -14.55 2.10
CA VAL A 158 -9.08 -14.34 1.97
C VAL A 158 -8.40 -15.64 1.54
N PHE A 159 -7.62 -15.60 0.47
CA PHE A 159 -6.82 -16.72 -0.02
C PHE A 159 -5.36 -16.35 0.01
N ASP A 160 -4.51 -17.27 0.44
CA ASP A 160 -3.06 -17.15 0.35
C ASP A 160 -2.46 -18.54 0.09
N VAL A 161 -1.26 -18.58 -0.50
CA VAL A 161 -0.51 -19.84 -0.67
C VAL A 161 -0.15 -20.47 0.68
N ASP A 162 -0.04 -19.64 1.71
CA ASP A 162 0.06 -20.03 3.11
C ASP A 162 -1.31 -19.88 3.78
N GLN A 163 -1.99 -21.02 3.96
CA GLN A 163 -3.32 -21.08 4.55
C GLN A 163 -3.35 -20.57 6.01
N ALA A 164 -2.25 -20.68 6.75
CA ALA A 164 -2.18 -20.14 8.10
C ALA A 164 -2.27 -18.61 8.09
N ARG A 165 -1.54 -17.95 7.16
CA ARG A 165 -1.62 -16.48 7.00
C ARG A 165 -3.03 -16.01 6.66
N ALA A 166 -3.73 -16.73 5.78
CA ALA A 166 -5.11 -16.40 5.43
C ALA A 166 -6.05 -16.56 6.65
N ALA A 167 -5.88 -17.62 7.44
CA ALA A 167 -6.65 -17.87 8.66
C ALA A 167 -6.40 -16.81 9.74
N ASP A 168 -5.15 -16.47 9.99
CA ASP A 168 -4.75 -15.45 10.97
C ASP A 168 -5.31 -14.08 10.61
N LEU A 169 -5.18 -13.68 9.33
CA LEU A 169 -5.75 -12.42 8.84
C LEU A 169 -7.28 -12.41 8.97
N ALA A 170 -7.96 -13.48 8.56
CA ALA A 170 -9.42 -13.57 8.67
C ALA A 170 -9.89 -13.49 10.14
N ALA A 171 -9.18 -14.13 11.07
CA ALA A 171 -9.48 -14.08 12.50
C ALA A 171 -9.30 -12.66 13.07
N ALA A 172 -8.19 -11.98 12.73
CA ALA A 172 -7.94 -10.60 13.14
C ALA A 172 -9.03 -9.64 12.62
N LEU A 173 -9.43 -9.80 11.35
CA LEU A 173 -10.50 -9.01 10.75
C LEU A 173 -11.85 -9.28 11.43
N CYS A 174 -12.17 -10.53 11.76
CA CYS A 174 -13.40 -10.86 12.48
C CYS A 174 -13.42 -10.28 13.91
N ALA A 175 -12.29 -10.30 14.61
CA ALA A 175 -12.18 -9.67 15.93
C ALA A 175 -12.45 -8.16 15.87
N ARG A 176 -12.07 -7.50 14.77
CA ARG A 176 -12.22 -6.05 14.60
C ARG A 176 -13.57 -5.60 14.02
N PHE A 177 -14.11 -6.35 13.05
CA PHE A 177 -15.29 -5.95 12.27
C PHE A 177 -16.55 -6.76 12.59
N GLY A 178 -16.43 -7.83 13.37
CA GLY A 178 -17.51 -8.74 13.74
C GLY A 178 -17.32 -10.14 13.18
N ALA A 179 -17.87 -11.14 13.89
CA ALA A 179 -17.83 -12.53 13.46
C ALA A 179 -18.52 -12.71 12.09
N GLY A 180 -17.92 -13.53 11.22
CA GLY A 180 -18.45 -13.83 9.88
C GLY A 180 -18.11 -12.79 8.81
N ARG A 181 -17.44 -11.69 9.15
CA ARG A 181 -17.04 -10.66 8.17
C ARG A 181 -15.89 -11.08 7.27
N ALA A 182 -15.04 -12.00 7.73
CA ALA A 182 -13.96 -12.55 6.95
C ALA A 182 -13.81 -14.07 7.16
N SER A 183 -13.30 -14.77 6.16
CA SER A 183 -12.98 -16.19 6.25
C SER A 183 -11.77 -16.55 5.40
N ALA A 184 -10.95 -17.49 5.86
CA ALA A 184 -9.96 -18.13 5.01
C ALA A 184 -10.65 -19.01 3.96
N GLY A 185 -10.35 -18.75 2.69
CA GLY A 185 -10.93 -19.45 1.56
C GLY A 185 -10.20 -20.76 1.26
N THR A 186 -10.97 -21.83 1.01
CA THR A 186 -10.45 -23.17 0.68
C THR A 186 -10.80 -23.61 -0.74
N ASP A 187 -11.87 -23.08 -1.31
CA ASP A 187 -12.31 -23.32 -2.69
C ASP A 187 -12.44 -21.99 -3.43
N LEU A 188 -11.41 -21.66 -4.21
CA LEU A 188 -11.35 -20.41 -4.94
C LEU A 188 -12.42 -20.33 -6.03
N ALA A 189 -12.72 -21.43 -6.72
CA ALA A 189 -13.70 -21.42 -7.80
C ALA A 189 -15.11 -21.15 -7.25
N ALA A 190 -15.49 -21.81 -6.15
CA ALA A 190 -16.78 -21.59 -5.51
C ALA A 190 -16.92 -20.19 -4.90
N ALA A 191 -15.84 -19.64 -4.32
CA ALA A 191 -15.84 -18.28 -3.79
C ALA A 191 -15.96 -17.26 -4.92
N MET A 192 -15.15 -17.40 -5.97
CA MET A 192 -15.20 -16.55 -7.14
C MET A 192 -16.58 -16.58 -7.77
N ALA A 193 -17.23 -17.74 -7.94
CA ALA A 193 -18.55 -17.90 -8.55
C ALA A 193 -19.66 -17.00 -7.95
N ARG A 194 -19.51 -16.58 -6.69
CA ARG A 194 -20.49 -15.74 -5.97
C ARG A 194 -19.97 -14.33 -5.65
N ALA A 195 -18.73 -14.02 -6.00
CA ALA A 195 -18.10 -12.75 -5.69
C ALA A 195 -18.66 -11.59 -6.54
N ASP A 196 -18.84 -10.44 -5.90
CA ASP A 196 -19.07 -9.16 -6.54
C ASP A 196 -17.74 -8.53 -6.99
N GLY A 197 -16.64 -8.88 -6.33
CA GLY A 197 -15.33 -8.29 -6.60
C GLY A 197 -14.12 -9.14 -6.22
N LEU A 198 -12.99 -8.79 -6.83
CA LEU A 198 -11.68 -9.37 -6.58
C LEU A 198 -10.68 -8.27 -6.17
N ILE A 199 -9.98 -8.50 -5.07
CA ILE A 199 -8.80 -7.73 -4.66
C ILE A 199 -7.57 -8.63 -4.84
N HIS A 200 -6.61 -8.20 -5.63
CA HIS A 200 -5.37 -8.92 -5.85
C HIS A 200 -4.19 -8.19 -5.18
N ALA A 201 -3.63 -8.86 -4.17
CA ALA A 201 -2.59 -8.37 -3.27
C ALA A 201 -1.37 -9.30 -3.20
N THR A 202 -1.10 -10.07 -4.27
CA THR A 202 0.11 -10.90 -4.40
C THR A 202 1.12 -10.26 -5.37
N PRO A 203 2.39 -10.72 -5.38
CA PRO A 203 3.38 -10.24 -6.35
C PRO A 203 3.12 -10.67 -7.81
N THR A 204 2.21 -11.61 -8.07
CA THR A 204 1.91 -12.10 -9.43
C THR A 204 1.51 -10.94 -10.34
N GLY A 205 1.92 -10.93 -11.60
CA GLY A 205 1.72 -9.81 -12.53
C GLY A 205 2.90 -8.85 -12.61
N MET A 206 3.76 -8.80 -11.58
CA MET A 206 5.05 -8.08 -11.65
C MET A 206 6.01 -8.76 -12.66
N ALA A 207 6.98 -8.00 -13.19
CA ALA A 207 7.98 -8.55 -14.12
C ALA A 207 8.76 -9.77 -13.58
N LYS A 208 9.04 -9.80 -12.26
CA LYS A 208 9.69 -10.95 -11.59
C LYS A 208 8.75 -12.14 -11.35
N HIS A 209 7.44 -11.93 -11.43
CA HIS A 209 6.41 -12.92 -11.15
C HIS A 209 5.28 -12.82 -12.20
N PRO A 210 5.56 -13.03 -13.49
CA PRO A 210 4.59 -12.79 -14.55
C PRO A 210 3.40 -13.77 -14.48
N GLY A 211 2.30 -13.40 -15.12
CA GLY A 211 1.14 -14.27 -15.32
C GLY A 211 -0.10 -13.83 -14.54
N LEU A 212 -1.09 -14.72 -14.50
CA LEU A 212 -2.36 -14.51 -13.81
C LEU A 212 -2.30 -15.08 -12.38
N PRO A 213 -2.88 -14.39 -11.38
CA PRO A 213 -2.96 -14.90 -10.01
C PRO A 213 -4.06 -15.95 -9.82
N LEU A 214 -4.92 -16.16 -10.83
CA LEU A 214 -5.97 -17.17 -10.86
C LEU A 214 -6.33 -17.54 -12.32
N PRO A 215 -7.01 -18.67 -12.58
CA PRO A 215 -7.49 -19.00 -13.92
C PRO A 215 -8.49 -17.95 -14.44
N ALA A 216 -8.27 -17.43 -15.65
CA ALA A 216 -9.07 -16.31 -16.21
C ALA A 216 -10.56 -16.62 -16.32
N GLU A 217 -10.93 -17.89 -16.51
CA GLU A 217 -12.30 -18.39 -16.59
C GLU A 217 -13.12 -18.21 -15.30
N LEU A 218 -12.47 -17.91 -14.16
CA LEU A 218 -13.18 -17.59 -12.93
C LEU A 218 -13.65 -16.13 -12.87
N LEU A 219 -13.15 -15.27 -13.76
CA LEU A 219 -13.62 -13.89 -13.89
C LEU A 219 -14.99 -13.84 -14.57
N ARG A 220 -15.83 -12.89 -14.17
CA ARG A 220 -17.15 -12.66 -14.77
C ARG A 220 -17.35 -11.18 -15.10
N PRO A 221 -18.00 -10.85 -16.24
CA PRO A 221 -18.22 -9.46 -16.65
C PRO A 221 -18.90 -8.57 -15.59
N SER A 222 -19.74 -9.16 -14.72
CA SER A 222 -20.49 -8.43 -13.71
C SER A 222 -19.67 -8.01 -12.48
N MET A 223 -18.44 -8.51 -12.33
CA MET A 223 -17.61 -8.23 -11.15
C MET A 223 -16.68 -7.04 -11.38
N TRP A 224 -16.16 -6.49 -10.30
CA TRP A 224 -15.03 -5.57 -10.36
C TRP A 224 -13.72 -6.27 -9.97
N VAL A 225 -12.60 -5.75 -10.48
CA VAL A 225 -11.27 -6.26 -10.19
C VAL A 225 -10.37 -5.11 -9.78
N SER A 226 -9.71 -5.25 -8.64
CA SER A 226 -8.69 -4.32 -8.18
C SER A 226 -7.38 -5.06 -7.91
N GLU A 227 -6.26 -4.40 -8.17
CA GLU A 227 -4.94 -4.90 -7.79
C GLU A 227 -4.08 -3.80 -7.15
N ILE A 228 -3.06 -4.23 -6.42
CA ILE A 228 -2.06 -3.32 -5.83
C ILE A 228 -0.73 -3.30 -6.58
N VAL A 229 -0.54 -4.20 -7.55
CA VAL A 229 0.62 -4.11 -8.44
C VAL A 229 0.47 -2.84 -9.28
N TYR A 230 1.53 -2.04 -9.30
CA TYR A 230 1.57 -0.80 -10.08
C TYR A 230 2.72 -0.76 -11.08
N PHE A 231 3.51 -1.84 -11.16
CA PHE A 231 4.56 -1.99 -12.14
C PHE A 231 4.60 -3.42 -12.71
N PRO A 232 3.98 -3.65 -13.88
CA PRO A 232 3.28 -2.67 -14.72
C PRO A 232 1.91 -2.23 -14.13
N LEU A 233 1.36 -1.11 -14.60
CA LEU A 233 -0.02 -0.69 -14.26
C LEU A 233 -1.10 -1.55 -14.91
N GLN A 234 -0.77 -2.17 -16.05
CA GLN A 234 -1.70 -3.01 -16.79
C GLN A 234 -1.16 -4.44 -16.80
N THR A 235 -1.48 -5.20 -15.75
CA THR A 235 -1.07 -6.59 -15.61
C THR A 235 -1.93 -7.53 -16.46
N ALA A 236 -1.51 -8.79 -16.56
CA ALA A 236 -2.30 -9.83 -17.22
C ALA A 236 -3.71 -9.97 -16.60
N LEU A 237 -3.85 -9.76 -15.28
CA LEU A 237 -5.15 -9.81 -14.59
C LEU A 237 -6.07 -8.70 -15.08
N LEU A 238 -5.60 -7.45 -15.09
CA LEU A 238 -6.42 -6.33 -15.54
C LEU A 238 -6.73 -6.40 -17.03
N GLN A 239 -5.79 -6.86 -17.86
CA GLN A 239 -6.04 -7.11 -19.28
C GLN A 239 -7.16 -8.14 -19.48
N ALA A 240 -7.13 -9.26 -18.75
CA ALA A 240 -8.16 -10.28 -18.82
C ALA A 240 -9.53 -9.76 -18.31
N ALA A 241 -9.53 -8.98 -17.23
CA ALA A 241 -10.73 -8.37 -16.67
C ALA A 241 -11.36 -7.34 -17.62
N ASP A 242 -10.55 -6.43 -18.17
CA ASP A 242 -11.00 -5.42 -19.14
C ASP A 242 -11.55 -6.06 -20.41
N ALA A 243 -10.91 -7.13 -20.90
CA ALA A 243 -11.33 -7.84 -22.12
C ALA A 243 -12.73 -8.46 -22.02
N ILE A 244 -13.21 -8.75 -20.81
CA ILE A 244 -14.57 -9.27 -20.56
C ILE A 244 -15.53 -8.22 -20.00
N GLY A 245 -15.10 -6.95 -19.89
CA GLY A 245 -15.94 -5.83 -19.46
C GLY A 245 -16.06 -5.62 -17.95
N CYS A 246 -15.16 -6.19 -17.15
CA CYS A 246 -15.10 -5.87 -15.72
C CYS A 246 -14.76 -4.40 -15.50
N ARG A 247 -15.20 -3.84 -14.36
CA ARG A 247 -14.69 -2.55 -13.88
C ARG A 247 -13.38 -2.78 -13.16
N THR A 248 -12.34 -2.03 -13.51
CA THR A 248 -10.97 -2.27 -13.02
C THR A 248 -10.39 -1.12 -12.21
N MET A 249 -9.50 -1.45 -11.26
CA MET A 249 -8.63 -0.51 -10.56
C MET A 249 -7.21 -1.07 -10.53
N ASN A 250 -6.24 -0.33 -11.08
CA ASN A 250 -4.82 -0.66 -10.96
C ASN A 250 -4.19 -0.19 -9.65
N GLY A 251 -2.99 -0.67 -9.34
CA GLY A 251 -2.29 -0.33 -8.09
C GLY A 251 -1.74 1.09 -8.01
N GLY A 252 -1.77 1.85 -9.10
CA GLY A 252 -1.22 3.21 -9.16
C GLY A 252 -1.89 4.16 -8.17
N GLY A 253 -3.21 4.06 -8.03
CA GLY A 253 -3.96 4.88 -7.09
C GLY A 253 -3.48 4.66 -5.64
N MET A 254 -3.40 3.40 -5.21
CA MET A 254 -2.92 3.08 -3.86
C MET A 254 -1.49 3.59 -3.63
N ALA A 255 -0.60 3.42 -4.61
CA ALA A 255 0.79 3.88 -4.53
C ALA A 255 0.90 5.40 -4.33
N VAL A 256 -0.01 6.18 -4.91
CA VAL A 256 -0.06 7.64 -4.75
C VAL A 256 -0.75 8.04 -3.45
N PHE A 257 -1.94 7.53 -3.17
CA PHE A 257 -2.71 8.01 -2.00
C PHE A 257 -2.09 7.62 -0.66
N GLN A 258 -1.32 6.52 -0.59
CA GLN A 258 -0.53 6.25 0.62
C GLN A 258 0.54 7.34 0.86
N ALA A 259 1.12 7.90 -0.22
CA ALA A 259 2.11 8.97 -0.15
C ALA A 259 1.46 10.31 0.16
N VAL A 260 0.28 10.59 -0.39
CA VAL A 260 -0.56 11.76 -0.05
C VAL A 260 -0.79 11.80 1.47
N HIS A 261 -1.30 10.70 2.04
CA HIS A 261 -1.58 10.67 3.49
C HIS A 261 -0.31 10.69 4.34
N ALA A 262 0.78 10.04 3.90
CA ALA A 262 2.06 10.09 4.61
C ALA A 262 2.65 11.51 4.61
N PHE A 263 2.59 12.21 3.47
CA PHE A 263 3.05 13.58 3.35
C PHE A 263 2.33 14.52 4.33
N GLU A 264 0.99 14.41 4.42
CA GLU A 264 0.20 15.19 5.38
C GLU A 264 0.60 14.88 6.83
N LEU A 265 0.78 13.60 7.17
CA LEU A 265 1.23 13.17 8.50
C LEU A 265 2.60 13.75 8.86
N PHE A 266 3.56 13.70 7.93
CA PHE A 266 4.92 14.20 8.14
C PHE A 266 4.98 15.72 8.27
N THR A 267 4.25 16.44 7.41
CA THR A 267 4.44 17.88 7.22
C THR A 267 3.39 18.73 7.94
N GLY A 268 2.22 18.17 8.23
CA GLY A 268 1.04 18.91 8.68
C GLY A 268 0.38 19.74 7.57
N VAL A 269 0.84 19.62 6.32
CA VAL A 269 0.29 20.33 5.15
C VAL A 269 -0.52 19.36 4.31
N ALA A 270 -1.76 19.73 4.00
CA ALA A 270 -2.60 18.98 3.08
C ALA A 270 -2.02 19.05 1.65
N PRO A 271 -1.55 17.93 1.06
CA PRO A 271 -0.99 17.93 -0.28
C PRO A 271 -2.08 18.00 -1.35
N ASP A 272 -1.68 18.41 -2.56
CA ASP A 272 -2.53 18.34 -3.75
C ASP A 272 -2.44 16.94 -4.36
N SER A 273 -3.44 16.10 -4.03
CA SER A 273 -3.51 14.74 -4.56
C SER A 273 -3.53 14.66 -6.10
N ALA A 274 -4.09 15.66 -6.79
CA ALA A 274 -4.13 15.66 -8.26
C ALA A 274 -2.74 15.91 -8.85
N ARG A 275 -1.95 16.80 -8.24
CA ARG A 275 -0.55 17.03 -8.62
C ARG A 275 0.31 15.80 -8.38
N MET A 276 0.15 15.12 -7.23
CA MET A 276 0.88 13.89 -6.94
C MET A 276 0.52 12.75 -7.93
N LEU A 277 -0.75 12.60 -8.29
CA LEU A 277 -1.19 11.66 -9.34
C LEU A 277 -0.54 11.97 -10.69
N ALA A 278 -0.54 13.24 -11.09
CA ALA A 278 0.06 13.67 -12.36
C ALA A 278 1.57 13.42 -12.38
N HIS A 279 2.27 13.71 -11.28
CA HIS A 279 3.70 13.45 -11.16
C HIS A 279 4.00 11.95 -11.23
N PHE A 280 3.25 11.13 -10.50
CA PHE A 280 3.40 9.68 -10.57
C PHE A 280 3.22 9.12 -11.98
N ALA A 281 2.24 9.62 -12.74
CA ALA A 281 2.04 9.24 -14.14
C ALA A 281 3.25 9.63 -15.01
N ALA A 282 3.82 10.82 -14.82
CA ALA A 282 5.02 11.26 -15.54
C ALA A 282 6.25 10.39 -15.21
N LEU A 283 6.45 10.06 -13.93
CA LEU A 283 7.52 9.16 -13.49
C LEU A 283 7.39 7.76 -14.10
N GLN A 284 6.18 7.25 -14.22
CA GLN A 284 5.93 5.98 -14.87
C GLN A 284 6.22 6.02 -16.37
N ALA A 285 5.80 7.08 -17.07
CA ALA A 285 6.09 7.24 -18.49
C ALA A 285 7.60 7.27 -18.74
N ALA A 286 8.36 8.07 -17.97
CA ALA A 286 9.81 8.14 -18.06
C ALA A 286 10.47 6.78 -17.84
N ARG A 287 10.01 6.02 -16.83
CA ARG A 287 10.54 4.68 -16.56
C ARG A 287 10.28 3.68 -17.68
N ILE A 288 9.13 3.76 -18.34
CA ILE A 288 8.81 2.91 -19.50
C ILE A 288 9.71 3.27 -20.69
N GLU A 289 10.04 4.54 -20.87
CA GLU A 289 10.98 4.99 -21.91
C GLU A 289 12.41 4.50 -21.63
N GLU A 290 12.87 4.59 -20.39
CA GLU A 290 14.18 4.05 -19.96
C GLU A 290 14.31 2.54 -20.19
N GLU A 291 13.25 1.76 -19.95
CA GLU A 291 13.27 0.30 -20.15
C GLU A 291 13.21 -0.12 -21.64
N LYS A 292 12.90 0.81 -22.54
CA LYS A 292 12.88 0.59 -24.00
C LYS A 292 14.17 1.04 -24.69
N ALA A 293 14.98 1.87 -24.04
CA ALA A 293 16.25 2.40 -24.54
C ALA A 293 17.41 1.40 -24.32
#